data_AF-A0A2A2QVA4-F1
#
_entry.id   AF-A0A2A2QVA4-F1
#
_cell.length_a   1.000
_cell.length_b   1.000
_cell.length_c   1.000
_cell.angle_alpha   90.00
_cell.angle_beta   90.00
_cell.angle_gamma   90.00
#
_symmetry.space_group_name_H-M   'P 1'
#
loop_
_entity.id
_entity.type
_entity.pdbx_description
1 polymer ?
#
loop_
_entity_poly.entity_id
_entity_poly.type
_entity_poly.pdbx_seq_one_letter_code
_entity_poly.pdbx_strand_id
1 'polypeptide(L)'
;MLHLALCSAASAALTAYDGFDYGAASGDLTGKNGGPGWSGAYTDSGNSTVYITTGLSYGTLETSGGASLTADGGAVTTLNFRNTGTTYGDDEAVTWISFLAQRNGAASTSTFAGLSFYNNGGIAAGNAEFSISNAGVGGTWRLFDNGTSTTVSTSTTIASNTTYLLVARISWGAGAGGTDAVSLFVNPTLGIEPGVADASRDISMTNFDKVRIAGANAVNYTFDEIRVGDSFASVTPVPETSTSAALILGLSSLGFRRRRAF
;
A
#
# COMPACT_ATOMS: atom_id res chain seq x y z
N MET A 1 20.21 -10.03 43.60
CA MET A 1 20.49 -9.30 42.34
C MET A 1 19.29 -9.47 41.43
N LEU A 2 18.48 -8.42 41.27
CA LEU A 2 17.31 -8.42 40.39
C LEU A 2 17.79 -8.03 38.98
N HIS A 3 17.77 -8.97 38.04
CA HIS A 3 18.04 -8.68 36.63
C HIS A 3 16.78 -8.06 36.03
N LEU A 4 16.83 -6.76 35.73
CA LEU A 4 15.80 -6.07 34.98
C LEU A 4 16.04 -6.36 33.48
N ALA A 5 15.27 -7.27 32.90
CA ALA A 5 15.30 -7.54 31.48
C ALA A 5 14.59 -6.39 30.75
N LEU A 6 15.35 -5.58 30.02
CA LEU A 6 14.82 -4.62 29.06
C LEU A 6 14.44 -5.40 27.79
N CYS A 7 13.16 -5.73 27.62
CA CYS A 7 12.65 -6.15 26.32
C CYS A 7 12.66 -4.93 25.39
N SER A 8 13.53 -4.94 24.38
CA SER A 8 13.40 -4.03 23.26
C SER A 8 12.12 -4.41 22.52
N ALA A 9 11.12 -3.53 22.50
CA ALA A 9 10.00 -3.69 21.57
C ALA A 9 10.58 -3.63 20.15
N ALA A 10 10.28 -4.63 19.31
CA ALA A 10 10.57 -4.50 17.88
C ALA A 10 9.73 -3.34 17.35
N SER A 11 10.39 -2.32 16.78
CA SER A 11 9.68 -1.24 16.11
C SER A 11 9.13 -1.80 14.79
N ALA A 12 7.83 -1.61 14.56
CA ALA A 12 7.23 -1.73 13.25
C ALA A 12 8.04 -0.90 12.24
N ALA A 13 8.58 -1.52 11.20
CA ALA A 13 9.38 -0.85 10.18
C ALA A 13 8.57 -0.68 8.89
N LEU A 14 8.46 0.58 8.45
CA LEU A 14 8.04 0.94 7.10
C LEU A 14 9.28 0.86 6.20
N THR A 15 9.26 -0.04 5.22
CA THR A 15 10.41 -0.35 4.38
C THR A 15 10.38 0.38 3.04
N ALA A 16 9.18 0.71 2.53
CA ALA A 16 8.99 1.60 1.39
C ALA A 16 7.73 2.43 1.54
N TYR A 17 7.78 3.69 1.10
CA TYR A 17 6.63 4.58 1.13
C TYR A 17 6.66 5.59 -0.01
N ASP A 18 5.53 5.75 -0.69
CA ASP A 18 5.29 6.79 -1.67
C ASP A 18 3.94 7.46 -1.42
N GLY A 19 3.99 8.68 -0.88
CA GLY A 19 2.84 9.58 -0.77
C GLY A 19 2.77 10.59 -1.91
N PHE A 20 3.40 10.30 -3.06
CA PHE A 20 3.32 11.10 -4.28
C PHE A 20 3.59 12.61 -4.09
N ASP A 21 4.53 12.98 -3.22
CA ASP A 21 4.89 14.38 -3.00
C ASP A 21 5.95 14.83 -4.02
N TYR A 22 5.48 15.24 -5.20
CA TYR A 22 6.33 15.62 -6.35
C TYR A 22 6.23 17.10 -6.71
N GLY A 23 5.69 17.92 -5.81
CA GLY A 23 5.48 19.35 -6.01
C GLY A 23 4.15 19.71 -6.68
N ALA A 24 4.01 20.98 -7.06
CA ALA A 24 2.70 21.59 -7.33
C ALA A 24 2.13 21.39 -8.74
N ALA A 25 2.84 20.73 -9.66
CA ALA A 25 2.42 20.57 -11.05
C ALA A 25 2.07 19.12 -11.38
N SER A 26 0.83 18.90 -11.81
CA SER A 26 0.40 17.63 -12.39
C SER A 26 1.08 17.37 -13.74
N GLY A 27 1.19 16.10 -14.12
CA GLY A 27 1.83 15.66 -15.36
C GLY A 27 2.22 14.18 -15.29
N ASP A 28 3.06 13.72 -16.21
CA ASP A 28 3.48 12.31 -16.23
C ASP A 28 4.10 11.88 -14.90
N LEU A 29 3.72 10.69 -14.44
CA LEU A 29 4.34 10.07 -13.27
C LEU A 29 5.74 9.55 -13.61
N THR A 30 6.02 9.24 -14.86
CA THR A 30 7.35 8.81 -15.32
C THR A 30 8.41 9.85 -14.96
N GLY A 31 9.52 9.38 -14.38
CA GLY A 31 10.62 10.23 -13.91
C GLY A 31 10.37 10.88 -12.54
N LYS A 32 9.17 10.78 -11.96
CA LYS A 32 8.92 11.23 -10.57
C LYS A 32 9.59 10.27 -9.58
N ASN A 33 10.20 10.84 -8.55
CA ASN A 33 10.95 10.12 -7.54
C ASN A 33 10.82 10.84 -6.20
N GLY A 34 10.49 10.10 -5.15
CA GLY A 34 10.21 10.62 -3.81
C GLY A 34 9.76 9.51 -2.88
N GLY A 35 9.67 9.84 -1.58
CA GLY A 35 9.44 8.85 -0.54
C GLY A 35 10.63 7.88 -0.32
N PRO A 36 10.72 7.25 0.86
CA PRO A 36 11.81 6.34 1.19
C PRO A 36 11.60 4.92 0.62
N GLY A 37 12.69 4.14 0.53
CA GLY A 37 12.62 2.70 0.25
C GLY A 37 12.45 2.29 -1.20
N TRP A 38 12.61 3.23 -2.14
CA TRP A 38 12.61 2.97 -3.59
C TRP A 38 14.03 3.06 -4.15
N SER A 39 14.36 2.23 -5.15
CA SER A 39 15.68 2.26 -5.79
C SER A 39 15.76 3.24 -6.98
N GLY A 40 14.65 3.88 -7.34
CA GLY A 40 14.64 4.88 -8.41
C GLY A 40 13.28 5.55 -8.66
N ALA A 41 13.25 6.33 -9.73
CA ALA A 41 12.06 6.99 -10.24
C ALA A 41 11.08 5.98 -10.89
N TYR A 42 9.83 6.42 -11.07
CA TYR A 42 8.89 5.69 -11.91
C TYR A 42 9.36 5.61 -13.36
N THR A 43 9.12 4.46 -13.98
CA THR A 43 9.28 4.23 -15.42
C THR A 43 7.94 3.83 -16.02
N ASP A 44 7.81 3.86 -17.34
CA ASP A 44 6.67 3.27 -18.06
C ASP A 44 7.16 2.39 -19.21
N SER A 45 6.23 1.66 -19.83
CA SER A 45 6.49 0.86 -21.02
C SER A 45 5.66 1.30 -22.22
N GLY A 46 5.29 2.59 -22.28
CA GLY A 46 4.63 3.19 -23.44
C GLY A 46 3.68 4.33 -23.12
N ASN A 47 2.90 4.23 -22.04
CA ASN A 47 1.93 5.25 -21.66
C ASN A 47 1.88 5.42 -20.14
N SER A 48 2.27 6.60 -19.67
CA SER A 48 2.37 6.89 -18.24
C SER A 48 1.00 7.07 -17.59
N THR A 49 0.89 6.74 -16.32
CA THR A 49 -0.14 7.31 -15.44
C THR A 49 0.21 8.77 -15.13
N VAL A 50 -0.79 9.54 -14.71
CA VAL A 50 -0.64 10.97 -14.45
C VAL A 50 -0.49 11.22 -12.96
N TYR A 51 0.58 11.88 -12.55
CA TYR A 51 0.65 12.51 -11.24
C TYR A 51 -0.35 13.66 -11.16
N ILE A 52 -1.24 13.63 -10.16
CA ILE A 52 -2.14 14.72 -9.80
C ILE A 52 -1.78 15.27 -8.44
N THR A 53 -1.95 16.57 -8.21
CA THR A 53 -1.52 17.24 -6.96
C THR A 53 -2.51 17.07 -5.81
N THR A 54 -3.69 16.52 -6.10
CA THR A 54 -4.71 16.22 -5.09
C THR A 54 -4.60 14.75 -4.72
N GLY A 55 -4.16 14.49 -3.49
CA GLY A 55 -4.12 13.15 -2.91
C GLY A 55 -5.49 12.63 -2.47
N LEU A 56 -5.52 11.38 -2.06
CA LEU A 56 -6.64 10.72 -1.41
C LEU A 56 -6.51 10.83 0.12
N SER A 57 -7.61 10.59 0.82
CA SER A 57 -7.62 10.52 2.28
C SER A 57 -8.51 9.38 2.77
N TYR A 58 -8.19 8.83 3.92
CA TYR A 58 -8.95 7.76 4.56
C TYR A 58 -8.92 7.91 6.09
N GLY A 59 -10.02 8.39 6.68
CA GLY A 59 -10.14 8.56 8.12
C GLY A 59 -9.00 9.41 8.71
N THR A 60 -8.27 8.84 9.66
CA THR A 60 -7.09 9.45 10.29
C THR A 60 -5.77 8.80 9.81
N LEU A 61 -5.76 8.11 8.68
CA LEU A 61 -4.52 7.59 8.10
C LEU A 61 -3.61 8.79 7.80
N GLU A 62 -2.34 8.70 8.17
CA GLU A 62 -1.36 9.70 7.75
C GLU A 62 -1.25 9.68 6.22
N THR A 63 -1.39 10.84 5.57
CA THR A 63 -1.25 10.98 4.11
C THR A 63 -0.37 12.17 3.76
N SER A 64 0.15 12.22 2.54
CA SER A 64 1.02 13.26 2.01
C SER A 64 0.78 13.47 0.52
N GLY A 65 1.23 14.61 -0.01
CA GLY A 65 1.37 14.83 -1.44
C GLY A 65 0.11 14.70 -2.30
N GLY A 66 0.31 14.19 -3.51
CA GLY A 66 -0.72 14.02 -4.53
C GLY A 66 -1.09 12.56 -4.75
N ALA A 67 -1.37 12.14 -5.98
CA ALA A 67 -1.71 10.74 -6.29
C ALA A 67 -1.37 10.37 -7.74
N SER A 68 -1.42 9.08 -8.07
CA SER A 68 -1.41 8.58 -9.45
C SER A 68 -2.84 8.44 -9.98
N LEU A 69 -3.08 8.95 -11.18
CA LEU A 69 -4.33 8.87 -11.92
C LEU A 69 -4.11 8.02 -13.19
N THR A 70 -4.91 6.97 -13.36
CA THR A 70 -4.82 6.11 -14.55
C THR A 70 -5.64 6.59 -15.75
N ALA A 71 -6.40 7.68 -15.61
CA ALA A 71 -6.99 8.38 -16.75
C ALA A 71 -6.04 9.47 -17.22
N ASP A 72 -5.44 9.26 -18.40
CA ASP A 72 -4.58 10.22 -19.10
C ASP A 72 -5.36 11.06 -20.15
N GLY A 73 -6.67 10.82 -20.29
CA GLY A 73 -7.52 11.41 -21.33
C GLY A 73 -7.48 10.68 -22.67
N GLY A 74 -6.72 9.59 -22.78
CA GLY A 74 -6.64 8.70 -23.92
C GLY A 74 -7.56 7.49 -23.82
N ALA A 75 -7.32 6.48 -24.67
CA ALA A 75 -8.02 5.19 -24.67
C ALA A 75 -7.06 3.99 -24.54
N VAL A 76 -5.80 4.26 -24.17
CA VAL A 76 -4.72 3.27 -24.09
C VAL A 76 -4.52 2.88 -22.62
N THR A 77 -4.05 1.66 -22.36
CA THR A 77 -3.63 1.26 -21.03
C THR A 77 -2.51 2.17 -20.53
N THR A 78 -2.72 2.85 -19.41
CA THR A 78 -1.68 3.59 -18.69
C THR A 78 -1.01 2.67 -17.69
N LEU A 79 0.31 2.76 -17.54
CA LEU A 79 1.04 2.01 -16.54
C LEU A 79 2.33 2.72 -16.13
N ASN A 80 2.72 2.54 -14.88
CA ASN A 80 4.05 2.88 -14.38
C ASN A 80 4.59 1.76 -13.52
N PHE A 81 5.90 1.56 -13.57
CA PHE A 81 6.66 0.67 -12.70
C PHE A 81 7.54 1.48 -11.76
N ARG A 82 7.74 0.96 -10.56
CA ARG A 82 8.77 1.46 -9.65
C ARG A 82 9.41 0.30 -8.91
N ASN A 83 10.74 0.34 -8.84
CA ASN A 83 11.51 -0.65 -8.12
C ASN A 83 11.62 -0.24 -6.65
N THR A 84 11.41 -1.21 -5.75
CA THR A 84 11.72 -1.07 -4.33
C THR A 84 13.24 -1.12 -4.13
N GLY A 85 13.72 -0.64 -2.99
CA GLY A 85 15.12 -0.72 -2.58
C GLY A 85 15.52 -2.11 -2.06
N THR A 86 14.52 -2.96 -1.80
CA THR A 86 14.65 -4.30 -1.23
C THR A 86 13.81 -5.27 -2.06
N THR A 87 14.28 -6.51 -2.21
CA THR A 87 13.50 -7.63 -2.73
C THR A 87 12.78 -8.29 -1.56
N TYR A 88 11.45 -8.44 -1.65
CA TYR A 88 10.61 -9.09 -0.64
C TYR A 88 10.33 -10.54 -1.03
N GLY A 89 10.32 -11.44 -0.06
CA GLY A 89 10.26 -12.90 -0.26
C GLY A 89 11.63 -13.58 -0.15
N ASP A 90 12.67 -12.81 0.17
CA ASP A 90 14.04 -13.26 0.38
C ASP A 90 14.36 -13.19 1.89
N ASP A 91 13.84 -14.17 2.65
CA ASP A 91 13.99 -14.35 4.12
C ASP A 91 12.98 -13.63 5.05
N GLU A 92 11.98 -12.91 4.52
CA GLU A 92 10.89 -12.40 5.35
C GLU A 92 9.86 -13.47 5.69
N ALA A 93 9.34 -13.48 6.92
CA ALA A 93 8.19 -14.32 7.27
C ALA A 93 6.87 -13.69 6.83
N VAL A 94 6.78 -12.35 6.90
CA VAL A 94 5.57 -11.58 6.59
C VAL A 94 5.94 -10.27 5.92
N THR A 95 5.18 -9.89 4.90
CA THR A 95 5.21 -8.55 4.29
C THR A 95 3.82 -7.96 4.28
N TRP A 96 3.70 -6.71 4.70
CA TRP A 96 2.47 -5.93 4.64
C TRP A 96 2.58 -4.86 3.56
N ILE A 97 1.49 -4.65 2.84
CA ILE A 97 1.38 -3.65 1.79
C ILE A 97 0.07 -2.90 2.00
N SER A 98 0.07 -1.57 1.84
CA SER A 98 -1.18 -0.82 1.76
C SER A 98 -1.15 0.22 0.67
N PHE A 99 -2.32 0.65 0.23
CA PHE A 99 -2.50 1.82 -0.63
C PHE A 99 -3.95 2.30 -0.56
N LEU A 100 -4.16 3.56 -0.93
CA LEU A 100 -5.49 4.10 -1.16
C LEU A 100 -5.87 3.94 -2.63
N ALA A 101 -7.14 3.64 -2.88
CA ALA A 101 -7.67 3.54 -4.23
C ALA A 101 -9.08 4.13 -4.33
N GLN A 102 -9.36 4.82 -5.43
CA GLN A 102 -10.67 5.40 -5.71
C GLN A 102 -11.03 5.18 -7.18
N ARG A 103 -12.22 4.67 -7.47
CA ARG A 103 -12.80 4.77 -8.82
C ARG A 103 -13.40 6.15 -8.99
N ASN A 104 -12.99 6.86 -10.02
CA ASN A 104 -13.52 8.19 -10.35
C ASN A 104 -14.69 8.03 -11.33
N GLY A 105 -15.90 8.31 -10.86
CA GLY A 105 -17.11 8.20 -11.66
C GLY A 105 -17.67 6.77 -11.83
N ALA A 106 -18.54 6.65 -12.84
CA ALA A 106 -19.29 5.43 -13.11
C ALA A 106 -18.40 4.23 -13.45
N ALA A 107 -18.92 3.03 -13.23
CA ALA A 107 -18.22 1.81 -13.60
C ALA A 107 -17.96 1.76 -15.12
N SER A 108 -16.71 1.52 -15.51
CA SER A 108 -16.34 1.18 -16.89
C SER A 108 -16.79 -0.25 -17.23
N THR A 109 -17.09 -0.51 -18.50
CA THR A 109 -17.68 -1.76 -19.04
C THR A 109 -16.71 -2.93 -19.17
N SER A 110 -15.45 -2.81 -18.73
CA SER A 110 -14.59 -3.89 -18.21
C SER A 110 -13.14 -3.58 -18.54
N THR A 111 -12.41 -3.07 -17.56
CA THR A 111 -10.98 -2.91 -17.66
C THR A 111 -10.35 -2.96 -16.27
N PHE A 112 -9.18 -3.59 -16.19
CA PHE A 112 -8.38 -3.73 -14.98
C PHE A 112 -7.85 -2.36 -14.53
N ALA A 113 -7.89 -2.08 -13.23
CA ALA A 113 -7.19 -1.00 -12.57
C ALA A 113 -6.66 -1.55 -11.24
N GLY A 114 -5.38 -1.31 -10.93
CA GLY A 114 -4.83 -1.78 -9.67
C GLY A 114 -3.31 -1.71 -9.61
N LEU A 115 -2.80 -2.33 -8.54
CA LEU A 115 -1.38 -2.55 -8.32
C LEU A 115 -1.02 -4.00 -8.63
N SER A 116 0.09 -4.20 -9.31
CA SER A 116 0.68 -5.52 -9.56
C SER A 116 2.10 -5.57 -9.04
N PHE A 117 2.52 -6.72 -8.55
CA PHE A 117 3.84 -6.94 -7.94
C PHE A 117 4.63 -7.88 -8.82
N TYR A 118 5.83 -7.46 -9.20
CA TYR A 118 6.69 -8.14 -10.16
C TYR A 118 7.96 -8.61 -9.47
N ASN A 119 8.41 -9.81 -9.83
CA ASN A 119 9.68 -10.35 -9.38
C ASN A 119 10.88 -9.63 -10.00
N ASN A 120 12.06 -9.99 -9.51
CA ASN A 120 13.33 -9.39 -9.93
C ASN A 120 13.71 -9.67 -11.41
N GLY A 121 12.97 -10.52 -12.12
CA GLY A 121 13.19 -10.86 -13.53
C GLY A 121 12.83 -9.76 -14.54
N GLY A 122 12.23 -8.65 -14.11
CA GLY A 122 11.91 -7.50 -14.95
C GLY A 122 10.41 -7.27 -15.16
N ILE A 123 10.03 -6.50 -16.18
CA ILE A 123 8.64 -6.00 -16.37
C ILE A 123 7.78 -6.83 -17.34
N ALA A 124 8.29 -7.95 -17.85
CA ALA A 124 7.53 -8.83 -18.72
C ALA A 124 6.31 -9.41 -17.99
N ALA A 125 5.19 -9.63 -18.67
CA ALA A 125 3.95 -10.09 -18.03
C ALA A 125 4.10 -11.40 -17.23
N GLY A 126 4.99 -12.30 -17.66
CA GLY A 126 5.29 -13.55 -16.95
C GLY A 126 6.06 -13.39 -15.64
N ASN A 127 6.54 -12.17 -15.34
CA ASN A 127 7.23 -11.86 -14.09
C ASN A 127 6.29 -11.21 -13.05
N ALA A 128 5.02 -10.97 -13.40
CA ALA A 128 4.03 -10.54 -12.43
C ALA A 128 3.66 -11.74 -11.54
N GLU A 129 3.76 -11.56 -10.22
CA GLU A 129 3.45 -12.61 -9.24
C GLU A 129 1.97 -12.55 -8.84
N PHE A 130 1.53 -11.37 -8.40
CA PHE A 130 0.13 -11.14 -8.04
C PHE A 130 -0.29 -9.68 -8.26
N SER A 131 -1.60 -9.44 -8.22
CA SER A 131 -2.17 -8.10 -8.31
C SER A 131 -3.33 -7.90 -7.34
N ILE A 132 -3.48 -6.68 -6.84
CA ILE A 132 -4.66 -6.18 -6.13
C ILE A 132 -5.37 -5.22 -7.08
N SER A 133 -6.59 -5.58 -7.52
CA SER A 133 -7.28 -4.84 -8.58
C SER A 133 -8.80 -4.89 -8.44
N ASN A 134 -9.51 -4.12 -9.27
CA ASN A 134 -10.95 -4.31 -9.43
C ASN A 134 -11.27 -5.60 -10.20
N ALA A 135 -12.42 -6.20 -9.91
CA ALA A 135 -12.97 -7.35 -10.62
C ALA A 135 -13.77 -6.98 -11.89
N GLY A 136 -13.38 -5.93 -12.63
CA GLY A 136 -14.11 -5.48 -13.81
C GLY A 136 -15.34 -4.61 -13.50
N VAL A 137 -16.42 -4.74 -14.29
CA VAL A 137 -17.60 -3.85 -14.27
C VAL A 137 -18.39 -3.96 -12.98
N GLY A 138 -18.55 -2.84 -12.26
CA GLY A 138 -19.24 -2.82 -10.97
C GLY A 138 -18.61 -3.76 -9.93
N GLY A 139 -17.38 -4.21 -10.21
CA GLY A 139 -16.72 -5.29 -9.49
C GLY A 139 -16.38 -4.90 -8.07
N THR A 140 -16.04 -5.94 -7.31
CA THR A 140 -15.42 -5.79 -5.99
C THR A 140 -13.90 -5.70 -6.15
N TRP A 141 -13.20 -5.48 -5.04
CA TRP A 141 -11.76 -5.65 -5.02
C TRP A 141 -11.40 -7.14 -5.12
N ARG A 142 -10.24 -7.46 -5.69
CA ARG A 142 -9.79 -8.86 -5.82
C ARG A 142 -8.29 -9.00 -5.68
N LEU A 143 -7.89 -10.20 -5.26
CA LEU A 143 -6.57 -10.74 -5.53
C LEU A 143 -6.60 -11.48 -6.87
N PHE A 144 -5.61 -11.21 -7.70
CA PHE A 144 -5.36 -11.89 -8.97
C PHE A 144 -4.00 -12.56 -8.88
N ASP A 145 -3.99 -13.89 -9.00
CA ASP A 145 -2.77 -14.68 -9.16
C ASP A 145 -2.36 -14.60 -10.63
N ASN A 146 -1.22 -13.95 -10.89
CA ASN A 146 -0.74 -13.70 -12.22
C ASN A 146 -0.12 -14.95 -12.87
N GLY A 147 0.46 -15.86 -12.09
CA GLY A 147 1.05 -17.10 -12.58
C GLY A 147 -0.01 -18.09 -13.08
N THR A 148 -1.16 -18.18 -12.41
CA THR A 148 -2.25 -19.10 -12.79
C THR A 148 -3.44 -18.43 -13.47
N SER A 149 -3.47 -17.10 -13.55
CA SER A 149 -4.61 -16.30 -14.06
C SER A 149 -5.92 -16.57 -13.32
N THR A 150 -5.84 -16.87 -12.03
CA THR A 150 -7.02 -17.11 -11.17
C THR A 150 -7.26 -15.94 -10.22
N THR A 151 -8.49 -15.85 -9.67
CA THR A 151 -8.86 -14.73 -8.80
C THR A 151 -9.62 -15.18 -7.57
N VAL A 152 -9.58 -14.34 -6.54
CA VAL A 152 -10.53 -14.37 -5.43
C VAL A 152 -10.98 -12.93 -5.19
N SER A 153 -12.29 -12.72 -5.12
CA SER A 153 -12.90 -11.40 -4.99
C SER A 153 -13.41 -11.20 -3.58
N THR A 154 -13.33 -9.97 -3.08
CA THR A 154 -13.97 -9.56 -1.83
C THR A 154 -15.47 -9.41 -2.04
N SER A 155 -16.22 -9.21 -0.95
CA SER A 155 -17.65 -8.84 -1.00
C SER A 155 -17.88 -7.33 -1.18
N THR A 156 -16.83 -6.51 -1.07
CA THR A 156 -16.95 -5.04 -1.07
C THR A 156 -17.08 -4.49 -2.49
N THR A 157 -18.29 -4.06 -2.86
CA THR A 157 -18.54 -3.36 -4.13
C THR A 157 -17.82 -2.01 -4.17
N ILE A 158 -17.18 -1.72 -5.29
CA ILE A 158 -16.50 -0.44 -5.51
C ILE A 158 -17.54 0.62 -5.89
N ALA A 159 -17.78 1.55 -4.98
CA ALA A 159 -18.61 2.73 -5.17
C ALA A 159 -17.82 3.82 -5.92
N SER A 160 -18.54 4.65 -6.68
CA SER A 160 -17.97 5.81 -7.36
C SER A 160 -17.50 6.85 -6.34
N ASN A 161 -16.34 7.45 -6.58
CA ASN A 161 -15.77 8.57 -5.80
C ASN A 161 -15.70 8.27 -4.30
N THR A 162 -15.41 7.02 -3.96
CA THR A 162 -15.19 6.56 -2.59
C THR A 162 -13.76 6.07 -2.49
N THR A 163 -13.00 6.62 -1.54
CA THR A 163 -11.66 6.13 -1.22
C THR A 163 -11.77 4.84 -0.42
N TYR A 164 -11.00 3.84 -0.84
CA TYR A 164 -10.81 2.58 -0.13
C TYR A 164 -9.38 2.48 0.35
N LEU A 165 -9.18 2.03 1.58
CA LEU A 165 -7.90 1.54 2.05
C LEU A 165 -7.82 0.06 1.74
N LEU A 166 -6.85 -0.34 0.92
CA LEU A 166 -6.55 -1.73 0.63
C LEU A 166 -5.27 -2.10 1.36
N VAL A 167 -5.32 -3.17 2.14
CA VAL A 167 -4.17 -3.72 2.86
C VAL A 167 -4.01 -5.17 2.48
N ALA A 168 -2.80 -5.57 2.10
CA ALA A 168 -2.46 -6.96 1.87
C ALA A 168 -1.42 -7.43 2.88
N ARG A 169 -1.57 -8.68 3.31
CA ARG A 169 -0.58 -9.44 4.07
C ARG A 169 -0.13 -10.61 3.22
N ILE A 170 1.17 -10.73 3.03
CA ILE A 170 1.82 -11.91 2.47
C ILE A 170 2.47 -12.64 3.63
N SER A 171 2.11 -13.91 3.84
CA SER A 171 2.82 -14.81 4.75
C SER A 171 3.59 -15.82 3.92
N TRP A 172 4.90 -15.61 3.83
CA TRP A 172 5.78 -16.36 2.92
C TRP A 172 5.90 -17.82 3.35
N GLY A 173 5.71 -18.74 2.40
CA GLY A 173 5.74 -20.20 2.61
C GLY A 173 4.65 -20.75 3.55
N ALA A 174 3.67 -19.95 3.95
CA ALA A 174 2.64 -20.33 4.93
C ALA A 174 1.35 -20.91 4.30
N GLY A 175 1.24 -20.90 2.98
CA GLY A 175 0.13 -21.46 2.21
C GLY A 175 0.24 -22.96 1.97
N ALA A 176 -0.81 -23.53 1.38
CA ALA A 176 -0.89 -24.95 1.07
C ALA A 176 0.28 -25.39 0.16
N GLY A 177 0.95 -26.49 0.55
CA GLY A 177 2.08 -27.02 -0.22
C GLY A 177 3.34 -26.15 -0.21
N GLY A 178 3.46 -25.19 0.73
CA GLY A 178 4.60 -24.27 0.82
C GLY A 178 4.51 -23.07 -0.12
N THR A 179 3.31 -22.79 -0.64
CA THR A 179 3.00 -21.54 -1.33
C THR A 179 2.90 -20.38 -0.35
N ASP A 180 2.69 -19.17 -0.85
CA ASP A 180 2.57 -17.97 -0.03
C ASP A 180 1.10 -17.64 0.22
N ALA A 181 0.74 -17.46 1.48
CA ALA A 181 -0.63 -17.10 1.84
C ALA A 181 -0.81 -15.58 1.70
N VAL A 182 -1.59 -15.15 0.70
CA VAL A 182 -1.91 -13.74 0.47
C VAL A 182 -3.32 -13.44 0.97
N SER A 183 -3.44 -12.44 1.83
CA SER A 183 -4.70 -11.97 2.42
C SER A 183 -4.93 -10.52 2.07
N LEU A 184 -6.14 -10.17 1.63
CA LEU A 184 -6.58 -8.81 1.32
C LEU A 184 -7.65 -8.37 2.31
N PHE A 185 -7.46 -7.17 2.84
CA PHE A 185 -8.37 -6.47 3.73
C PHE A 185 -8.81 -5.17 3.06
N VAL A 186 -10.11 -4.88 3.09
CA VAL A 186 -10.73 -3.70 2.51
C VAL A 186 -11.29 -2.85 3.64
N ASN A 187 -10.83 -1.60 3.70
CA ASN A 187 -11.21 -0.65 4.73
C ASN A 187 -11.03 -1.19 6.17
N PRO A 188 -9.88 -1.80 6.51
CA PRO A 188 -9.66 -2.24 7.88
C PRO A 188 -9.62 -1.04 8.84
N THR A 189 -9.88 -1.32 10.12
CA THR A 189 -9.67 -0.34 11.19
C THR A 189 -8.18 -0.04 11.31
N LEU A 190 -7.81 1.24 11.27
CA LEU A 190 -6.41 1.66 11.35
C LEU A 190 -5.76 1.25 12.69
N GLY A 191 -4.50 0.81 12.65
CA GLY A 191 -3.74 0.41 13.83
C GLY A 191 -4.17 -0.90 14.51
N ILE A 192 -5.25 -1.55 14.04
CA ILE A 192 -5.72 -2.84 14.56
C ILE A 192 -5.73 -3.86 13.43
N GLU A 193 -4.80 -4.83 13.50
CA GLU A 193 -4.73 -5.91 12.52
C GLU A 193 -6.07 -6.70 12.49
N PRO A 194 -6.72 -6.84 11.32
CA PRO A 194 -7.96 -7.60 11.22
C PRO A 194 -7.72 -9.10 11.38
N GLY A 195 -8.59 -9.77 12.14
CA GLY A 195 -8.50 -11.22 12.33
C GLY A 195 -9.03 -12.06 11.16
N VAL A 196 -9.77 -11.45 10.21
CA VAL A 196 -10.37 -12.14 9.06
C VAL A 196 -10.13 -11.30 7.81
N ALA A 197 -9.63 -11.92 6.75
CA ALA A 197 -9.44 -11.28 5.45
C ALA A 197 -10.74 -11.25 4.65
N ASP A 198 -10.93 -10.21 3.84
CA ASP A 198 -12.07 -10.10 2.92
C ASP A 198 -11.89 -10.99 1.68
N ALA A 199 -10.64 -11.29 1.32
CA ALA A 199 -10.28 -12.29 0.34
C ALA A 199 -8.91 -12.89 0.69
N SER A 200 -8.73 -14.18 0.47
CA SER A 200 -7.44 -14.85 0.66
C SER A 200 -7.22 -15.91 -0.40
N ARG A 201 -5.95 -16.06 -0.80
CA ARG A 201 -5.51 -17.07 -1.76
C ARG A 201 -4.05 -17.41 -1.50
N ASP A 202 -3.76 -18.70 -1.63
CA ASP A 202 -2.40 -19.22 -1.70
C ASP A 202 -1.87 -19.03 -3.13
N ILE A 203 -0.72 -18.37 -3.26
CA ILE A 203 -0.08 -18.02 -4.53
C ILE A 203 1.34 -18.56 -4.52
N SER A 204 1.76 -19.23 -5.59
CA SER A 204 3.16 -19.61 -5.77
C SER A 204 3.95 -18.40 -6.25
N MET A 205 4.55 -17.64 -5.33
CA MET A 205 5.41 -16.51 -5.68
C MET A 205 6.87 -16.86 -5.48
N THR A 206 7.76 -16.13 -6.16
CA THR A 206 9.20 -16.21 -5.89
C THR A 206 9.64 -15.10 -4.95
N ASN A 207 9.51 -13.87 -5.41
CA ASN A 207 9.76 -12.64 -4.68
C ASN A 207 9.13 -11.47 -5.43
N PHE A 208 9.20 -10.26 -4.88
CA PHE A 208 8.96 -9.05 -5.66
C PHE A 208 9.89 -7.91 -5.25
N ASP A 209 10.27 -7.10 -6.23
CA ASP A 209 11.07 -5.88 -6.06
C ASP A 209 10.49 -4.71 -6.89
N LYS A 210 9.31 -4.91 -7.47
CA LYS A 210 8.68 -3.97 -8.41
C LYS A 210 7.19 -3.88 -8.16
N VAL A 211 6.70 -2.64 -8.12
CA VAL A 211 5.28 -2.32 -8.10
C VAL A 211 4.90 -1.70 -9.44
N ARG A 212 3.77 -2.13 -10.01
CA ARG A 212 3.16 -1.53 -11.18
C ARG A 212 1.81 -0.93 -10.81
N ILE A 213 1.62 0.36 -11.08
CA ILE A 213 0.30 0.98 -11.11
C ILE A 213 -0.20 0.93 -12.55
N ALA A 214 -1.41 0.44 -12.78
CA ALA A 214 -1.94 0.40 -14.14
C ALA A 214 -3.47 0.50 -14.18
N GLY A 215 -3.95 1.06 -15.30
CA GLY A 215 -5.36 1.13 -15.66
C GLY A 215 -5.52 0.84 -17.14
N ALA A 216 -6.28 -0.19 -17.48
CA ALA A 216 -6.54 -0.59 -18.84
C ALA A 216 -7.47 0.40 -19.55
N ASN A 217 -7.12 0.77 -20.78
CA ASN A 217 -7.87 1.71 -21.63
C ASN A 217 -8.27 2.99 -20.88
N ALA A 218 -7.30 3.60 -20.18
CA ALA A 218 -7.47 4.83 -19.41
C ALA A 218 -8.67 4.83 -18.44
N VAL A 219 -8.96 3.68 -17.81
CA VAL A 219 -9.93 3.65 -16.71
C VAL A 219 -9.58 4.67 -15.67
N ASN A 220 -10.61 5.34 -15.17
CA ASN A 220 -10.41 6.45 -14.27
C ASN A 220 -10.36 5.97 -12.81
N TYR A 221 -9.15 5.62 -12.36
CA TYR A 221 -8.85 5.33 -10.97
C TYR A 221 -7.73 6.23 -10.47
N THR A 222 -7.82 6.59 -9.20
CA THR A 222 -6.75 7.23 -8.46
C THR A 222 -6.16 6.23 -7.47
N PHE A 223 -4.83 6.14 -7.42
CA PHE A 223 -4.06 5.35 -6.47
C PHE A 223 -3.10 6.26 -5.72
N ASP A 224 -2.96 6.03 -4.43
CA ASP A 224 -2.17 6.89 -3.56
C ASP A 224 -1.59 6.07 -2.41
N GLU A 225 -0.65 6.66 -1.66
CA GLU A 225 -0.31 6.20 -0.31
C GLU A 225 0.27 4.77 -0.27
N ILE A 226 1.12 4.43 -1.23
CA ILE A 226 1.72 3.10 -1.37
C ILE A 226 2.73 2.90 -0.24
N ARG A 227 2.46 1.92 0.63
CA ARG A 227 3.35 1.52 1.74
C ARG A 227 3.69 0.05 1.64
N VAL A 228 4.91 -0.28 2.01
CA VAL A 228 5.37 -1.64 2.27
C VAL A 228 6.08 -1.65 3.61
N GLY A 229 5.81 -2.66 4.44
CA GLY A 229 6.42 -2.78 5.76
C GLY A 229 6.30 -4.19 6.34
N ASP A 230 6.80 -4.35 7.56
CA ASP A 230 6.86 -5.63 8.27
C ASP A 230 5.64 -5.92 9.17
N SER A 231 4.74 -4.96 9.31
CA SER A 231 3.61 -5.04 10.24
C SER A 231 2.40 -4.24 9.75
N PHE A 232 1.21 -4.61 10.22
CA PHE A 232 -0.02 -3.88 9.90
C PHE A 232 0.06 -2.41 10.32
N ALA A 233 0.67 -2.13 11.47
CA ALA A 233 0.80 -0.78 12.01
C ALA A 233 1.72 0.10 11.14
N SER A 234 2.80 -0.44 10.57
CA SER A 234 3.69 0.37 9.71
C SER A 234 3.02 0.77 8.39
N VAL A 235 2.07 -0.04 7.89
CA VAL A 235 1.31 0.28 6.68
C VAL A 235 -0.04 0.96 6.95
N THR A 236 -0.45 1.10 8.21
CA THR A 236 -1.67 1.86 8.58
C THR A 236 -1.41 2.91 9.67
N PRO A 237 -0.38 3.77 9.49
CA PRO A 237 0.00 4.74 10.52
C PRO A 237 -1.13 5.73 10.80
N VAL A 238 -1.36 5.97 12.08
CA VAL A 238 -2.25 7.03 12.55
C VAL A 238 -1.39 8.06 13.30
N PRO A 239 -1.71 9.37 13.19
CA PRO A 239 -1.04 10.38 13.98
C PRO A 239 -1.04 9.98 15.45
N GLU A 240 0.13 9.96 16.08
CA GLU A 240 0.21 9.76 17.52
C GLU A 240 -0.65 10.85 18.19
N THR A 241 -1.76 10.43 18.81
CA THR A 241 -2.51 11.34 19.68
C THR A 241 -1.51 11.82 20.71
N SER A 242 -1.37 13.13 20.93
CA SER A 242 -0.26 13.79 21.65
C SER A 242 -0.10 13.43 23.14
N THR A 243 -0.18 12.16 23.51
CA THR A 243 0.05 11.59 24.85
C THR A 243 1.48 11.83 25.31
N SER A 244 2.44 11.98 24.40
CA SER A 244 3.79 12.47 24.69
C SER A 244 3.77 13.90 25.29
N ALA A 245 2.88 14.78 24.82
CA ALA A 245 2.72 16.11 25.41
C ALA A 245 2.08 16.05 26.81
N ALA A 246 1.13 15.12 27.03
CA ALA A 246 0.53 14.90 28.35
C ALA A 246 1.52 14.32 29.38
N LEU A 247 2.44 13.45 28.95
CA LEU A 247 3.48 12.89 29.82
C LEU A 247 4.52 13.95 30.23
N ILE A 248 4.92 14.83 29.30
CA ILE A 248 5.85 15.94 29.56
C ILE A 248 5.21 17.01 30.46
N LEU A 249 3.92 17.32 30.25
CA LEU A 249 3.15 18.23 31.12
C LEU A 249 2.88 17.62 32.51
N GLY A 250 2.65 16.31 32.59
CA GLY A 250 2.51 15.57 33.84
C GLY A 250 3.78 15.62 34.69
N LEU A 251 4.94 15.34 34.08
CA LEU A 251 6.23 15.35 34.79
C LEU A 251 6.69 16.75 35.21
N SER A 252 6.41 17.78 34.41
CA SER A 252 6.70 19.17 34.79
C SER A 252 5.83 19.65 35.96
N SER A 253 4.57 19.21 36.06
CA SER A 253 3.71 19.53 37.21
C SER A 253 4.16 18.90 38.55
N LEU A 254 4.86 17.76 38.49
CA LEU A 254 5.45 17.08 39.65
C LEU A 254 6.76 17.75 40.12
N GLY A 255 7.51 18.37 39.21
CA GLY A 255 8.75 19.11 39.52
C GLY A 255 8.52 20.41 40.31
N PHE A 256 7.41 21.12 40.07
CA PHE A 256 7.09 22.37 40.75
C PHE A 256 6.46 22.20 42.15
N ARG A 257 5.97 21.00 42.49
CA ARG A 257 5.31 20.74 43.78
C ARG A 257 6.28 20.50 44.96
N ARG A 258 7.60 20.47 44.75
CA ARG A 258 8.61 20.16 45.80
C ARG A 258 9.37 21.37 46.37
N ARG A 259 9.04 22.61 46.02
CA ARG A 259 9.71 23.81 46.58
C ARG A 259 8.81 24.64 47.49
N ARG A 260 8.36 24.08 48.62
CA ARG A 260 7.93 24.84 49.81
C ARG A 260 8.12 24.00 51.08
N ALA A 261 9.33 24.03 51.62
CA ALA A 261 9.61 23.85 53.04
C ALA A 261 11.02 24.40 53.32
N PHE A 262 11.13 25.19 54.40
CA PHE A 262 12.24 26.01 54.89
C PHE A 262 12.31 27.43 54.33
#